data_AF-A0A1B1BQE3-F1
#
_entry.id   AF-A0A1B1BQE3-F1
#
_cell.length_a   1.000
_cell.length_b   1.000
_cell.length_c   1.000
_cell.angle_alpha   90.00
_cell.angle_beta   90.00
_cell.angle_gamma   90.00
#
_symmetry.space_group_name_H-M   'P 1'
#
loop_
_entity.id
_entity.type
_entity.pdbx_description
1 polymer ?
#
loop_
_entity_poly.entity_id
_entity_poly.type
_entity_poly.pdbx_seq_one_letter_code
_entity_poly.pdbx_strand_id
1 'polypeptide(L)'
;MQKGIWGTGAVVLLVVIFTGLLLITGGGPGTSACAAVAANPQGAAERSAVAGYQGDQLVNAALIMNAGATLGVNVHGQTIAVMTAMGESTLRNIEYGDLAGPDSRGLFQQRDTWGTLAQRMNPTQAASFFYERLLRVPNWETMTPTQAAHAVQINADPNHYTKYYTGAQAIVTALTTGDAACAAGIGGDAQALAAALVVKIDAGNVTGLSPDHLREIRWIADGDTKENCGIDTRILQVITIATNTFGSVGISDINRACTGQVLGSGLTSPHSANGGGHAVDFYSFDRIPTTGADPNALKLLKALSPVMPEGSGTGQSQCRADAGVPLDLSMTQFRDYCNHVHIAVDPYSTDPLKLGT
;
A
#
# COMPACT_ATOMS: atom_id res chain seq x y z
N MET A 1 38.85 -71.74 -11.48
CA MET A 1 38.72 -71.44 -10.04
C MET A 1 38.37 -69.96 -9.88
N GLN A 2 37.63 -69.69 -8.82
CA GLN A 2 36.86 -68.48 -8.50
C GLN A 2 37.64 -67.16 -8.35
N LYS A 3 36.88 -66.08 -8.64
CA LYS A 3 36.77 -64.78 -7.93
C LYS A 3 37.77 -63.66 -8.23
N GLY A 4 37.20 -62.47 -8.48
CA GLY A 4 37.88 -61.19 -8.40
C GLY A 4 37.14 -60.03 -9.07
N ILE A 5 35.91 -59.73 -8.62
CA ILE A 5 35.18 -58.50 -8.98
C ILE A 5 35.83 -57.32 -8.25
N TRP A 6 36.29 -56.31 -8.98
CA TRP A 6 36.43 -54.94 -8.47
C TRP A 6 35.91 -53.98 -9.54
N GLY A 7 34.72 -53.45 -9.29
CA GLY A 7 34.11 -52.41 -10.11
C GLY A 7 34.81 -51.08 -9.86
N THR A 8 35.37 -50.50 -10.91
CA THR A 8 35.75 -49.08 -10.94
C THR A 8 34.49 -48.28 -11.24
N GLY A 9 33.89 -47.69 -10.20
CA GLY A 9 32.88 -46.66 -10.35
C GLY A 9 33.53 -45.40 -10.92
N ALA A 10 33.27 -45.12 -12.20
CA ALA A 10 33.60 -43.83 -12.78
C ALA A 10 32.66 -42.78 -12.16
N VAL A 11 33.21 -41.93 -11.29
CA VAL A 11 32.55 -40.68 -10.87
C VAL A 11 32.62 -39.74 -12.07
N VAL A 12 31.52 -39.68 -12.84
CA VAL A 12 31.34 -38.67 -13.87
C VAL A 12 31.04 -37.34 -13.17
N LEU A 13 32.07 -36.52 -12.98
CA LEU A 13 31.94 -35.13 -12.57
C LEU A 13 31.36 -34.35 -13.77
N LEU A 14 30.04 -34.14 -13.79
CA LEU A 14 29.40 -33.26 -14.76
C LEU A 14 29.64 -31.80 -14.34
N VAL A 15 30.77 -31.26 -14.79
CA VAL A 15 31.03 -29.81 -14.80
C VAL A 15 30.25 -29.23 -15.97
N VAL A 16 29.04 -28.76 -15.71
CA VAL A 16 28.26 -28.00 -16.68
C VAL A 16 28.64 -26.53 -16.54
N ILE A 17 29.59 -26.09 -17.36
CA ILE A 17 29.84 -24.66 -17.60
C ILE A 17 28.78 -24.19 -18.59
N PHE A 18 27.75 -23.48 -18.09
CA PHE A 18 26.91 -22.63 -18.94
C PHE A 18 27.38 -21.18 -18.80
N THR A 19 28.29 -20.78 -19.67
CA THR A 19 28.43 -19.38 -20.06
C THR A 19 27.23 -19.00 -20.92
N GLY A 20 26.16 -18.55 -20.26
CA GLY A 20 24.98 -17.98 -20.90
C GLY A 20 24.92 -16.49 -20.60
N LEU A 21 25.45 -15.68 -21.50
CA LEU A 21 25.21 -14.24 -21.54
C LEU A 21 23.71 -14.04 -21.87
N LEU A 22 22.87 -13.94 -20.86
CA LEU A 22 21.43 -13.70 -21.05
C LEU A 22 21.19 -12.20 -21.20
N LEU A 23 21.04 -11.76 -22.45
CA LEU A 23 20.37 -10.52 -22.80
C LEU A 23 18.92 -10.60 -22.34
N ILE A 24 18.59 -9.98 -21.21
CA ILE A 24 17.19 -9.82 -20.77
C ILE A 24 16.61 -8.62 -21.51
N THR A 25 16.04 -8.87 -22.68
CA THR A 25 15.11 -7.94 -23.35
C THR A 25 13.71 -8.52 -23.30
N GLY A 26 12.84 -7.90 -22.48
CA GLY A 26 11.40 -7.85 -22.68
C GLY A 26 10.51 -8.78 -21.84
N GLY A 27 9.59 -8.18 -21.09
CA GLY A 27 8.19 -8.66 -21.08
C GLY A 27 7.56 -9.05 -19.75
N GLY A 28 7.23 -8.04 -18.93
CA GLY A 28 6.21 -8.16 -17.89
C GLY A 28 6.00 -6.84 -17.14
N PRO A 29 5.25 -5.86 -17.69
CA PRO A 29 4.87 -4.67 -16.95
C PRO A 29 3.72 -5.01 -16.01
N GLY A 30 4.05 -5.66 -14.90
CA GLY A 30 3.15 -5.93 -13.77
C GLY A 30 3.71 -5.29 -12.50
N THR A 31 4.13 -4.03 -12.57
CA THR A 31 4.58 -3.28 -11.39
C THR A 31 3.37 -2.82 -10.59
N SER A 32 2.93 -3.66 -9.65
CA SER A 32 1.81 -3.39 -8.74
C SER A 32 2.15 -2.37 -7.64
N ALA A 33 1.18 -1.49 -7.41
CA ALA A 33 0.84 -0.73 -6.21
C ALA A 33 1.99 -0.06 -5.45
N CYS A 34 2.30 1.12 -5.95
CA CYS A 34 3.25 2.12 -5.45
C CYS A 34 4.71 1.76 -5.40
N ALA A 35 5.47 2.60 -6.11
CA ALA A 35 6.90 2.58 -6.10
C ALA A 35 7.41 2.54 -4.65
N ALA A 36 8.41 1.69 -4.46
CA ALA A 36 9.45 1.85 -3.45
C ALA A 36 9.55 3.27 -2.89
N VAL A 37 9.19 3.45 -1.62
CA VAL A 37 9.31 4.75 -0.95
C VAL A 37 10.54 4.76 -0.06
N ALA A 38 11.40 5.75 -0.27
CA ALA A 38 12.50 6.03 0.65
C ALA A 38 11.99 6.85 1.85
N ALA A 39 12.49 6.54 3.03
CA ALA A 39 12.23 7.27 4.27
C ALA A 39 13.49 8.03 4.70
N ASN A 40 13.32 9.21 5.29
CA ASN A 40 14.42 9.99 5.87
C ASN A 40 14.75 9.47 7.29
N PRO A 41 15.90 8.83 7.54
CA PRO A 41 16.24 8.29 8.85
C PRO A 41 16.44 9.38 9.91
N GLN A 42 16.97 10.55 9.55
CA GLN A 42 17.12 11.68 10.47
C GLN A 42 15.74 12.20 10.91
N GLY A 43 14.82 12.38 9.97
CA GLY A 43 13.43 12.75 10.28
C GLY A 43 12.69 11.68 11.10
N ALA A 44 13.06 10.41 10.94
CA ALA A 44 12.52 9.32 11.75
C ALA A 44 12.99 9.39 13.22
N ALA A 45 14.24 9.77 13.47
CA ALA A 45 14.80 9.90 14.81
C ALA A 45 14.12 10.98 15.65
N GLU A 46 13.74 12.09 15.01
CA GLU A 46 13.13 13.26 15.66
C GLU A 46 11.61 13.12 15.83
N ARG A 47 11.03 12.04 15.29
CA ARG A 47 9.58 11.87 15.29
C ARG A 47 9.05 11.46 16.66
N SER A 48 7.86 11.98 16.99
CA SER A 48 7.06 11.46 18.09
C SER A 48 6.74 9.97 17.90
N ALA A 49 6.48 9.26 18.99
CA ALA A 49 6.23 7.83 18.95
C ALA A 49 5.06 7.48 18.02
N VAL A 50 5.23 6.43 17.22
CA VAL A 50 4.23 5.89 16.29
C VAL A 50 3.96 4.44 16.67
N ALA A 51 2.71 4.12 17.01
CA ALA A 51 2.31 2.77 17.47
C ALA A 51 3.17 2.23 18.64
N GLY A 52 3.71 3.11 19.49
CA GLY A 52 4.60 2.74 20.60
C GLY A 52 6.09 2.60 20.25
N TYR A 53 6.50 2.90 19.01
CA TYR A 53 7.90 2.86 18.56
C TYR A 53 8.45 4.29 18.38
N GLN A 54 9.71 4.51 18.75
CA GLN A 54 10.34 5.83 18.74
C GLN A 54 11.86 5.78 18.53
N GLY A 55 12.48 6.93 18.22
CA GLY A 55 13.93 7.07 18.12
C GLY A 55 14.56 6.04 17.18
N ASP A 56 15.57 5.31 17.68
CA ASP A 56 16.31 4.29 16.92
C ASP A 56 15.41 3.20 16.30
N GLN A 57 14.25 2.89 16.89
CA GLN A 57 13.32 1.93 16.31
C GLN A 57 12.71 2.46 15.00
N LEU A 58 12.38 3.75 14.94
CA LEU A 58 11.88 4.40 13.73
C LEU A 58 13.01 4.61 12.72
N VAL A 59 14.23 4.89 13.17
CA VAL A 59 15.42 4.93 12.30
C VAL A 59 15.64 3.57 11.62
N ASN A 60 15.58 2.47 12.39
CA ASN A 60 15.72 1.13 11.83
C ASN A 60 14.59 0.80 10.84
N ALA A 61 13.35 1.19 11.12
CA ALA A 61 12.24 1.04 10.17
C ALA A 61 12.49 1.83 8.87
N ALA A 62 13.00 3.07 8.97
CA ALA A 62 13.37 3.85 7.78
C ALA A 62 14.48 3.17 6.96
N LEU A 63 15.48 2.57 7.62
CA LEU A 63 16.55 1.82 6.94
C LEU A 63 16.02 0.55 6.25
N ILE A 64 15.06 -0.16 6.86
CA ILE A 64 14.36 -1.29 6.24
C ILE A 64 13.59 -0.83 5.00
N MET A 65 12.86 0.28 5.07
CA MET A 65 12.14 0.84 3.92
C MET A 65 13.11 1.22 2.79
N ASN A 66 14.23 1.89 3.13
CA ASN A 66 15.25 2.30 2.16
C ASN A 66 15.92 1.12 1.45
N ALA A 67 16.19 0.02 2.17
CA ALA A 67 16.71 -1.20 1.56
C ALA A 67 15.73 -1.80 0.55
N GLY A 68 14.44 -1.88 0.92
CA GLY A 68 13.38 -2.33 0.01
C GLY A 68 13.24 -1.41 -1.19
N ALA A 69 13.36 -0.10 -0.96
CA ALA A 69 13.28 0.89 -2.02
C ALA A 69 14.41 0.73 -3.05
N THR A 70 15.62 0.50 -2.57
CA THR A 70 16.82 0.23 -3.41
C THR A 70 16.63 -1.02 -4.27
N LEU A 71 15.90 -2.02 -3.77
CA LEU A 71 15.61 -3.27 -4.47
C LEU A 71 14.31 -3.22 -5.31
N GLY A 72 13.65 -2.06 -5.40
CA GLY A 72 12.40 -1.91 -6.14
C GLY A 72 11.20 -2.60 -5.49
N VAL A 73 11.29 -2.97 -4.20
CA VAL A 73 10.19 -3.59 -3.45
C VAL A 73 9.15 -2.52 -3.11
N ASN A 74 7.90 -2.80 -3.46
CA ASN A 74 6.78 -1.88 -3.21
C ASN A 74 6.49 -1.69 -1.71
N VAL A 75 5.61 -0.73 -1.40
CA VAL A 75 5.24 -0.37 -0.01
C VAL A 75 4.64 -1.56 0.76
N HIS A 76 3.96 -2.48 0.06
CA HIS A 76 3.43 -3.70 0.68
C HIS A 76 4.57 -4.58 1.22
N GLY A 77 5.58 -4.87 0.39
CA GLY A 77 6.77 -5.61 0.82
C GLY A 77 7.57 -4.88 1.90
N GLN A 78 7.69 -3.55 1.81
CA GLN A 78 8.31 -2.74 2.86
C GLN A 78 7.57 -2.88 4.20
N THR A 79 6.23 -2.88 4.17
CA THR A 79 5.39 -3.07 5.36
C THR A 79 5.55 -4.48 5.95
N ILE A 80 5.62 -5.52 5.11
CA ILE A 80 5.91 -6.89 5.56
C ILE A 80 7.26 -6.97 6.26
N ALA A 81 8.31 -6.33 5.71
CA ALA A 81 9.63 -6.34 6.32
C ALA A 81 9.66 -5.59 7.67
N VAL A 82 9.01 -4.42 7.77
CA VAL A 82 8.87 -3.69 9.04
C VAL A 82 8.11 -4.53 10.07
N MET A 83 6.98 -5.14 9.68
CA MET A 83 6.21 -6.06 10.54
C MET A 83 7.07 -7.23 11.04
N THR A 84 7.87 -7.81 10.15
CA THR A 84 8.76 -8.93 10.51
C THR A 84 9.78 -8.48 11.56
N ALA A 85 10.48 -7.37 11.33
CA ALA A 85 11.46 -6.86 12.29
C ALA A 85 10.84 -6.40 13.63
N MET A 86 9.56 -5.99 13.64
CA MET A 86 8.82 -5.75 14.87
C MET A 86 8.62 -7.04 15.69
N GLY A 87 8.31 -8.15 15.02
CA GLY A 87 8.14 -9.46 15.67
C GLY A 87 9.46 -10.06 16.15
N GLU A 88 10.51 -9.96 15.34
CA GLU A 88 11.81 -10.54 15.65
C GLU A 88 12.58 -9.79 16.74
N SER A 89 12.52 -8.46 16.73
CA SER A 89 13.43 -7.65 17.55
C SER A 89 12.81 -6.39 18.14
N THR A 90 11.51 -6.16 17.97
CA THR A 90 10.87 -4.87 18.28
C THR A 90 11.56 -3.70 17.55
N LEU A 91 12.04 -3.93 16.31
CA LEU A 91 12.82 -2.96 15.52
C LEU A 91 14.14 -2.53 16.18
N ARG A 92 14.77 -3.40 16.98
CA ARG A 92 16.06 -3.14 17.62
C ARG A 92 17.15 -4.02 17.02
N ASN A 93 18.28 -3.43 16.70
CA ASN A 93 19.40 -4.19 16.15
C ASN A 93 20.19 -4.88 17.28
N ILE A 94 19.72 -6.06 17.71
CA ILE A 94 20.23 -6.74 18.92
C ILE A 94 21.35 -7.76 18.62
N GLU A 95 22.29 -7.88 19.56
CA GLU A 95 23.51 -8.71 19.46
C GLU A 95 23.35 -10.14 20.01
N TYR A 96 22.14 -10.53 20.40
CA TYR A 96 21.81 -11.83 20.95
C TYR A 96 20.52 -12.37 20.32
N GLY A 97 20.34 -13.68 20.44
CA GLY A 97 19.09 -14.37 20.11
C GLY A 97 18.45 -15.02 21.33
N ASP A 98 17.37 -15.75 21.10
CA ASP A 98 16.62 -16.45 22.14
C ASP A 98 17.13 -17.88 22.38
N LEU A 99 16.38 -18.68 23.15
CA LEU A 99 16.75 -20.08 23.41
C LEU A 99 16.67 -20.98 22.17
N ALA A 100 15.81 -20.65 21.20
CA ALA A 100 15.64 -21.45 19.98
C ALA A 100 16.72 -21.13 18.94
N GLY A 101 17.21 -19.88 18.90
CA GLY A 101 18.32 -19.44 18.06
C GLY A 101 19.29 -18.51 18.79
N PRO A 102 20.14 -19.00 19.71
CA PRO A 102 21.05 -18.15 20.49
C PRO A 102 22.08 -17.37 19.65
N ASP A 103 22.35 -17.82 18.43
CA ASP A 103 23.26 -17.25 17.44
C ASP A 103 22.57 -16.30 16.42
N SER A 104 21.25 -16.12 16.53
CA SER A 104 20.48 -15.15 15.76
C SER A 104 20.88 -13.71 16.09
N ARG A 105 20.91 -12.83 15.08
CA ARG A 105 21.41 -11.45 15.24
C ARG A 105 20.59 -10.44 14.46
N GLY A 106 20.63 -9.20 14.96
CA GLY A 106 20.13 -8.02 14.30
C GLY A 106 18.60 -7.94 14.20
N LEU A 107 18.12 -7.04 13.33
CA LEU A 107 16.71 -6.66 13.23
C LEU A 107 15.77 -7.82 12.91
N PHE A 108 16.24 -8.77 12.11
CA PHE A 108 15.47 -9.91 11.60
C PHE A 108 15.86 -11.22 12.28
N GLN A 109 16.67 -11.18 13.34
CA GLN A 109 17.15 -12.39 14.06
C GLN A 109 17.69 -13.47 13.12
N GLN A 110 18.48 -13.05 12.13
CA GLN A 110 19.05 -13.94 11.11
C GLN A 110 20.22 -14.72 11.68
N ARG A 111 20.37 -15.98 11.28
CA ARG A 111 21.53 -16.86 11.61
C ARG A 111 22.62 -16.76 10.55
N ASP A 112 23.78 -17.36 10.80
CA ASP A 112 24.97 -17.31 9.92
C ASP A 112 24.72 -17.72 8.46
N THR A 113 23.74 -18.60 8.21
CA THR A 113 23.29 -19.01 6.86
C THR A 113 22.76 -17.86 6.00
N TRP A 114 22.47 -16.70 6.59
CA TRP A 114 22.08 -15.48 5.86
C TRP A 114 23.27 -14.62 5.46
N GLY A 115 24.40 -14.71 6.16
CA GLY A 115 25.57 -13.87 5.93
C GLY A 115 26.46 -13.75 7.16
N THR A 116 27.59 -13.05 7.01
CA THR A 116 28.53 -12.82 8.10
C THR A 116 27.89 -12.02 9.23
N LEU A 117 28.46 -12.11 10.45
CA LEU A 117 27.96 -11.36 11.61
C LEU A 117 27.86 -9.85 11.32
N ALA A 118 28.88 -9.27 10.69
CA ALA A 118 28.90 -7.84 10.37
C ALA A 118 27.75 -7.43 9.43
N GLN A 119 27.37 -8.31 8.49
CA GLN A 119 26.27 -8.04 7.56
C GLN A 119 24.92 -8.18 8.26
N ARG A 120 24.74 -9.20 9.11
CA ARG A 120 23.50 -9.41 9.89
C ARG A 120 23.28 -8.32 10.95
N MET A 121 24.35 -7.73 11.46
CA MET A 121 24.31 -6.57 12.37
C MET A 121 24.19 -5.23 11.65
N ASN A 122 24.19 -5.19 10.31
CA ASN A 122 23.95 -3.97 9.56
C ASN A 122 22.47 -3.91 9.17
N PRO A 123 21.68 -2.93 9.67
CA PRO A 123 20.25 -2.84 9.40
C PRO A 123 19.85 -2.94 7.92
N THR A 124 20.57 -2.22 7.06
CA THR A 124 20.30 -2.18 5.62
C THR A 124 20.62 -3.52 4.97
N GLN A 125 21.77 -4.14 5.28
CA GLN A 125 22.11 -5.44 4.70
C GLN A 125 21.20 -6.58 5.20
N ALA A 126 20.88 -6.60 6.50
CA ALA A 126 19.95 -7.57 7.05
C ALA A 126 18.56 -7.47 6.37
N ALA A 127 18.09 -6.25 6.11
CA ALA A 127 16.87 -6.01 5.36
C ALA A 127 16.99 -6.44 3.89
N SER A 128 18.11 -6.15 3.22
CA SER A 128 18.35 -6.63 1.84
C SER A 128 18.25 -8.14 1.74
N PHE A 129 18.84 -8.90 2.67
CA PHE A 129 18.71 -10.35 2.65
C PHE A 129 17.25 -10.82 2.80
N PHE A 130 16.46 -10.17 3.66
CA PHE A 130 15.04 -10.46 3.81
C PHE A 130 14.30 -10.27 2.48
N TYR A 131 14.48 -9.12 1.82
CA TYR A 131 13.82 -8.83 0.55
C TYR A 131 14.28 -9.76 -0.58
N GLU A 132 15.57 -10.06 -0.68
CA GLU A 132 16.09 -11.00 -1.67
C GLU A 132 15.46 -12.39 -1.56
N ARG A 133 15.09 -12.83 -0.35
CA ARG A 133 14.33 -14.06 -0.15
C ARG A 133 12.84 -13.88 -0.39
N LEU A 134 12.25 -12.77 0.06
CA LEU A 134 10.83 -12.45 -0.19
C LEU A 134 10.52 -12.47 -1.69
N LEU A 135 11.34 -11.83 -2.51
CA LEU A 135 11.20 -11.78 -3.97
C LEU A 135 11.31 -13.15 -4.67
N ARG A 136 11.77 -14.19 -3.95
CA ARG A 136 11.81 -15.57 -4.45
C ARG A 136 10.61 -16.40 -3.99
N VAL A 137 9.79 -15.88 -3.09
CA VAL A 137 8.55 -16.53 -2.65
C VAL A 137 7.48 -16.30 -3.71
N PRO A 138 6.96 -17.34 -4.38
CA PRO A 138 5.93 -17.16 -5.39
C PRO A 138 4.66 -16.54 -4.80
N ASN A 139 4.08 -15.55 -5.49
CA ASN A 139 2.82 -14.89 -5.13
C ASN A 139 2.82 -14.22 -3.74
N TRP A 140 3.99 -13.85 -3.21
CA TRP A 140 4.09 -13.23 -1.88
C TRP A 140 3.25 -11.95 -1.76
N GLU A 141 3.04 -11.24 -2.88
CA GLU A 141 2.24 -10.02 -2.96
C GLU A 141 0.75 -10.24 -2.63
N THR A 142 0.25 -11.46 -2.81
CA THR A 142 -1.17 -11.83 -2.58
C THR A 142 -1.36 -12.67 -1.32
N MET A 143 -0.27 -13.06 -0.65
CA MET A 143 -0.33 -13.75 0.63
C MET A 143 -0.80 -12.80 1.73
N THR A 144 -1.34 -13.37 2.82
CA THR A 144 -1.45 -12.55 4.03
C THR A 144 -0.05 -12.12 4.47
N PRO A 145 0.13 -10.90 5.02
CA PRO A 145 1.45 -10.39 5.41
C PRO A 145 2.23 -11.34 6.32
N THR A 146 1.55 -11.98 7.28
CA THR A 146 2.18 -12.95 8.20
C THR A 146 2.67 -14.20 7.48
N GLN A 147 1.93 -14.69 6.47
CA GLN A 147 2.33 -15.85 5.68
C GLN A 147 3.54 -15.53 4.80
N ALA A 148 3.59 -14.35 4.18
CA ALA A 148 4.75 -13.90 3.41
C ALA A 148 6.01 -13.79 4.29
N ALA A 149 5.89 -13.18 5.47
CA ALA A 149 6.98 -13.11 6.44
C ALA A 149 7.42 -14.49 6.93
N HIS A 150 6.48 -15.38 7.24
CA HIS A 150 6.75 -16.76 7.65
C HIS A 150 7.42 -17.56 6.53
N ALA A 151 7.03 -17.39 5.26
CA ALA A 151 7.67 -18.06 4.13
C ALA A 151 9.16 -17.68 3.97
N VAL A 152 9.53 -16.47 4.41
CA VAL A 152 10.92 -15.99 4.40
C VAL A 152 11.71 -16.44 5.64
N GLN A 153 11.12 -16.32 6.83
CA GLN A 153 11.80 -16.56 8.11
C GLN A 153 11.72 -18.01 8.60
N ILE A 154 10.67 -18.72 8.22
CA ILE A 154 10.42 -20.12 8.58
C ILE A 154 10.43 -20.33 10.10
N ASN A 155 9.63 -19.54 10.81
CA ASN A 155 9.44 -19.69 12.26
C ASN A 155 8.42 -20.81 12.59
N ALA A 156 8.17 -21.09 13.88
CA ALA A 156 7.28 -22.19 14.28
C ALA A 156 5.78 -21.89 14.12
N ASP A 157 5.37 -20.62 14.11
CA ASP A 157 3.98 -20.19 14.06
C ASP A 157 3.73 -19.30 12.83
N PRO A 158 3.01 -19.79 11.80
CA PRO A 158 2.69 -19.01 10.60
C PRO A 158 1.95 -17.70 10.86
N ASN A 159 1.27 -17.56 12.00
CA ASN A 159 0.49 -16.38 12.37
C ASN A 159 1.23 -15.45 13.34
N HIS A 160 2.49 -15.76 13.70
CA HIS A 160 3.28 -15.03 14.69
C HIS A 160 3.29 -13.51 14.45
N TYR A 161 3.37 -13.09 13.19
CA TYR A 161 3.53 -11.68 12.84
C TYR A 161 2.21 -10.89 12.77
N THR A 162 1.06 -11.58 12.74
CA THR A 162 -0.28 -10.98 12.53
C THR A 162 -0.52 -9.75 13.40
N LYS A 163 -0.19 -9.83 14.69
CA LYS A 163 -0.43 -8.75 15.68
C LYS A 163 0.40 -7.48 15.43
N TYR A 164 1.47 -7.56 14.64
CA TYR A 164 2.35 -6.42 14.36
C TYR A 164 1.95 -5.66 13.10
N TYR A 165 1.09 -6.22 12.24
CA TYR A 165 0.83 -5.65 10.92
C TYR A 165 0.23 -4.24 10.98
N THR A 166 -0.76 -3.99 11.84
CA THR A 166 -1.36 -2.65 12.02
C THR A 166 -0.33 -1.62 12.50
N GLY A 167 0.58 -2.00 13.41
CA GLY A 167 1.64 -1.12 13.86
C GLY A 167 2.68 -0.84 12.76
N ALA A 168 3.01 -1.85 11.95
CA ALA A 168 3.90 -1.69 10.80
C ALA A 168 3.32 -0.74 9.75
N GLN A 169 2.02 -0.85 9.45
CA GLN A 169 1.32 0.08 8.56
C GLN A 169 1.39 1.50 9.10
N ALA A 170 1.13 1.71 10.40
CA ALA A 170 1.24 3.04 11.02
C ALA A 170 2.65 3.63 10.91
N ILE A 171 3.70 2.82 11.15
CA ILE A 171 5.10 3.23 11.02
C ILE A 171 5.44 3.57 9.56
N VAL A 172 5.13 2.69 8.61
CA VAL A 172 5.42 2.93 7.19
C VAL A 172 4.70 4.19 6.69
N THR A 173 3.41 4.35 7.00
CA THR A 173 2.65 5.55 6.66
C THR A 173 3.26 6.81 7.26
N ALA A 174 3.71 6.77 8.52
CA ALA A 174 4.37 7.89 9.14
C ALA A 174 5.70 8.21 8.45
N LEU A 175 6.53 7.21 8.19
CA LEU A 175 7.89 7.38 7.67
C LEU A 175 7.98 7.68 6.18
N THR A 176 6.93 7.37 5.42
CA THR A 176 6.77 7.85 4.04
C THR A 176 6.68 9.37 4.04
N THR A 177 7.68 10.04 3.47
CA THR A 177 7.65 11.48 3.29
C THR A 177 6.58 11.87 2.28
N GLY A 178 5.57 12.61 2.72
CA GLY A 178 4.84 13.61 1.93
C GLY A 178 3.93 13.17 0.77
N ASP A 179 4.23 12.13 -0.02
CA ASP A 179 3.64 12.01 -1.37
C ASP A 179 3.31 10.57 -1.84
N ALA A 180 3.52 9.51 -1.03
CA ALA A 180 3.26 8.13 -1.47
C ALA A 180 2.47 7.31 -0.43
N ALA A 181 1.19 7.63 -0.28
CA ALA A 181 0.26 6.76 0.45
C ALA A 181 -0.48 5.88 -0.54
N CYS A 182 -0.47 4.56 -0.34
CA CYS A 182 -0.77 3.66 -1.44
C CYS A 182 -1.54 2.41 -1.06
N ALA A 183 -2.83 2.41 -1.45
CA ALA A 183 -3.48 1.52 -2.42
C ALA A 183 -3.27 -0.01 -2.41
N ALA A 184 -2.22 -0.56 -1.79
CA ALA A 184 -1.89 -1.98 -1.83
C ALA A 184 -2.75 -2.78 -0.83
N GLY A 185 -3.19 -3.98 -1.24
CA GLY A 185 -4.08 -4.85 -0.44
C GLY A 185 -5.54 -4.40 -0.41
N ILE A 186 -5.90 -3.40 -1.22
CA ILE A 186 -7.29 -3.00 -1.41
C ILE A 186 -7.95 -4.00 -2.38
N GLY A 187 -8.81 -4.86 -1.83
CA GLY A 187 -9.55 -5.85 -2.60
C GLY A 187 -10.56 -5.23 -3.57
N GLY A 188 -11.09 -6.06 -4.48
CA GLY A 188 -12.21 -5.72 -5.37
C GLY A 188 -13.60 -6.01 -4.80
N ASP A 189 -13.68 -6.46 -3.55
CA ASP A 189 -14.95 -6.76 -2.88
C ASP A 189 -15.54 -5.48 -2.28
N ALA A 190 -16.61 -4.98 -2.93
CA ALA A 190 -17.30 -3.76 -2.52
C ALA A 190 -17.84 -3.84 -1.09
N GLN A 191 -18.38 -5.00 -0.67
CA GLN A 191 -18.93 -5.16 0.67
C GLN A 191 -17.83 -5.15 1.73
N ALA A 192 -16.70 -5.81 1.47
CA ALA A 192 -15.56 -5.79 2.37
C ALA A 192 -14.93 -4.39 2.51
N LEU A 193 -14.80 -3.66 1.39
CA LEU A 193 -14.34 -2.27 1.40
C LEU A 193 -15.28 -1.37 2.19
N ALA A 194 -16.59 -1.49 1.93
CA ALA A 194 -17.60 -0.70 2.62
C ALA A 194 -17.60 -1.00 4.14
N ALA A 195 -17.52 -2.27 4.55
CA ALA A 195 -17.44 -2.64 5.95
C ALA A 195 -16.21 -2.04 6.65
N ALA A 196 -15.05 -2.05 5.99
CA ALA A 196 -13.85 -1.40 6.52
C ALA A 196 -13.99 0.13 6.63
N LEU A 197 -14.68 0.77 5.67
CA LEU A 197 -14.99 2.20 5.71
C LEU A 197 -15.99 2.54 6.81
N VAL A 198 -17.00 1.69 7.08
CA VAL A 198 -17.95 1.87 8.19
C VAL A 198 -17.25 1.96 9.53
N VAL A 199 -16.22 1.13 9.78
CA VAL A 199 -15.40 1.23 11.00
C VAL A 199 -14.77 2.63 11.14
N LYS A 200 -14.29 3.22 10.04
CA LYS A 200 -13.72 4.58 10.05
C LYS A 200 -14.78 5.67 10.17
N ILE A 201 -15.97 5.46 9.62
CA ILE A 201 -17.13 6.35 9.79
C ILE A 201 -17.54 6.38 11.27
N ASP A 202 -17.68 5.22 11.90
CA ASP A 202 -18.10 5.09 13.30
C ASP A 202 -17.06 5.66 14.28
N ALA A 203 -15.78 5.60 13.91
CA ALA A 203 -14.70 6.25 14.65
C ALA A 203 -14.65 7.79 14.47
N GLY A 204 -15.43 8.35 13.55
CA GLY A 204 -15.41 9.78 13.21
C GLY A 204 -14.20 10.20 12.36
N ASN A 205 -13.53 9.24 11.73
CA ASN A 205 -12.41 9.49 10.81
C ASN A 205 -12.90 9.76 9.38
N VAL A 206 -14.11 9.33 9.03
CA VAL A 206 -14.80 9.72 7.80
C VAL A 206 -16.05 10.49 8.17
N THR A 207 -16.16 11.72 7.70
CA THR A 207 -17.31 12.61 8.00
C THR A 207 -18.05 13.00 6.74
N GLY A 208 -19.37 13.15 6.85
CA GLY A 208 -20.26 13.52 5.75
C GLY A 208 -20.86 14.91 5.94
N LEU A 209 -21.30 15.53 4.84
CA LEU A 209 -22.21 16.68 4.88
C LEU A 209 -23.67 16.22 4.72
N SER A 210 -24.59 17.18 4.75
CA SER A 210 -25.99 16.95 4.38
C SER A 210 -26.20 17.38 2.92
N PRO A 211 -26.87 16.56 2.08
CA PRO A 211 -27.43 15.23 2.35
C PRO A 211 -26.40 14.15 2.66
N ASP A 212 -26.77 13.16 3.49
CA ASP A 212 -25.85 12.14 3.98
C ASP A 212 -25.57 11.04 2.95
N HIS A 213 -24.40 11.13 2.33
CA HIS A 213 -23.86 10.13 1.40
C HIS A 213 -23.12 8.97 2.09
N LEU A 214 -22.82 9.06 3.39
CA LEU A 214 -22.14 7.96 4.10
C LEU A 214 -23.09 6.77 4.34
N ARG A 215 -24.40 7.01 4.30
CA ARG A 215 -25.41 5.96 4.39
C ARG A 215 -25.38 5.01 3.19
N GLU A 216 -24.95 5.47 2.02
CA GLU A 216 -24.74 4.63 0.84
C GLU A 216 -23.67 3.55 1.11
N ILE A 217 -22.55 3.93 1.74
CA ILE A 217 -21.48 3.00 2.15
C ILE A 217 -22.03 1.99 3.17
N ARG A 218 -22.85 2.43 4.13
CA ARG A 218 -23.44 1.54 5.14
C ARG A 218 -24.33 0.46 4.52
N TRP A 219 -25.19 0.82 3.56
CA TRP A 219 -26.02 -0.17 2.87
C TRP A 219 -25.18 -1.22 2.14
N ILE A 220 -24.11 -0.81 1.46
CA ILE A 220 -23.21 -1.77 0.80
C ILE A 220 -22.55 -2.70 1.83
N ALA A 221 -22.11 -2.17 2.97
CA ALA A 221 -21.52 -2.98 4.06
C ALA A 221 -22.51 -4.04 4.59
N ASP A 222 -23.79 -3.66 4.74
CA ASP A 222 -24.87 -4.55 5.20
C ASP A 222 -25.30 -5.57 4.12
N GLY A 223 -24.80 -5.45 2.89
CA GLY A 223 -25.24 -6.27 1.74
C GLY A 223 -26.60 -5.83 1.18
N ASP A 224 -27.07 -4.65 1.56
CA ASP A 224 -28.34 -4.07 1.15
C ASP A 224 -28.22 -3.44 -0.24
N THR A 225 -29.11 -3.83 -1.16
CA THR A 225 -29.27 -3.13 -2.44
C THR A 225 -30.38 -2.09 -2.32
N LYS A 226 -30.05 -0.82 -2.52
CA LYS A 226 -31.02 0.28 -2.61
C LYS A 226 -30.99 0.85 -4.03
N GLU A 227 -32.19 1.09 -4.59
CA GLU A 227 -32.33 1.66 -5.92
C GLU A 227 -31.57 3.00 -6.02
N ASN A 228 -30.77 3.16 -7.07
CA ASN A 228 -29.96 4.35 -7.34
C ASN A 228 -28.98 4.77 -6.22
N CYS A 229 -28.62 3.84 -5.32
CA CYS A 229 -27.72 4.10 -4.19
C CYS A 229 -26.48 3.19 -4.18
N GLY A 230 -26.15 2.60 -5.32
CA GLY A 230 -24.89 1.89 -5.50
C GLY A 230 -23.71 2.85 -5.50
N ILE A 231 -22.55 2.35 -5.08
CA ILE A 231 -21.26 3.03 -5.25
C ILE A 231 -20.39 2.09 -6.07
N ASP A 232 -19.76 2.61 -7.10
CA ASP A 232 -18.78 1.86 -7.88
C ASP A 232 -17.66 1.37 -6.96
N THR A 233 -17.29 0.09 -7.06
CA THR A 233 -16.18 -0.48 -6.28
C THR A 233 -14.92 0.37 -6.39
N ARG A 234 -14.66 0.94 -7.56
CA ARG A 234 -13.51 1.82 -7.80
C ARG A 234 -13.57 3.09 -6.96
N ILE A 235 -14.75 3.64 -6.73
CA ILE A 235 -14.93 4.79 -5.83
C ILE A 235 -14.76 4.37 -4.36
N LEU A 236 -15.22 3.19 -3.96
CA LEU A 236 -14.89 2.65 -2.63
C LEU A 236 -13.37 2.47 -2.45
N GLN A 237 -12.65 2.05 -3.50
CA GLN A 237 -11.20 1.96 -3.49
C GLN A 237 -10.53 3.34 -3.40
N VAL A 238 -11.00 4.34 -4.13
CA VAL A 238 -10.54 5.74 -4.02
C VAL A 238 -10.72 6.28 -2.59
N ILE A 239 -11.89 6.07 -1.98
CA ILE A 239 -12.15 6.47 -0.59
C ILE A 239 -11.22 5.71 0.37
N THR A 240 -10.98 4.42 0.13
CA THR A 240 -10.05 3.62 0.92
C THR A 240 -8.61 4.15 0.82
N ILE A 241 -8.15 4.54 -0.37
CA ILE A 241 -6.85 5.18 -0.57
C ILE A 241 -6.77 6.49 0.22
N ALA A 242 -7.78 7.36 0.11
CA ALA A 242 -7.82 8.61 0.85
C ALA A 242 -7.76 8.37 2.37
N THR A 243 -8.54 7.43 2.90
CA THR A 243 -8.57 7.13 4.35
C THR A 243 -7.37 6.34 4.86
N ASN A 244 -6.52 5.83 3.97
CA ASN A 244 -5.20 5.30 4.32
C ASN A 244 -4.11 6.37 4.20
N THR A 245 -4.38 7.46 3.47
CA THR A 245 -3.47 8.59 3.24
C THR A 245 -3.53 9.64 4.35
N PHE A 246 -4.72 9.82 4.93
CA PHE A 246 -5.03 10.84 5.92
C PHE A 246 -5.62 10.23 7.19
N GLY A 247 -5.40 10.87 8.33
CA GLY A 247 -6.01 10.50 9.61
C GLY A 247 -7.52 10.74 9.63
N SER A 248 -8.02 11.70 8.84
CA SER A 248 -9.45 11.87 8.58
C SER A 248 -9.76 12.41 7.18
N VAL A 249 -10.96 12.12 6.68
CA VAL A 249 -11.44 12.52 5.36
C VAL A 249 -12.90 13.00 5.46
N GLY A 250 -13.20 14.15 4.89
CA GLY A 250 -14.58 14.65 4.76
C GLY A 250 -15.10 14.44 3.33
N ILE A 251 -16.28 13.85 3.19
CA ILE A 251 -16.95 13.57 1.91
C ILE A 251 -18.24 14.40 1.83
N SER A 252 -18.42 15.14 0.74
CA SER A 252 -19.64 15.92 0.50
C SER A 252 -20.62 15.20 -0.42
N ASP A 253 -20.13 14.45 -1.41
CA ASP A 253 -20.98 13.79 -2.41
C ASP A 253 -20.40 12.46 -2.87
N ILE A 254 -21.26 11.46 -3.09
CA ILE A 254 -20.93 10.18 -3.75
C ILE A 254 -21.96 9.87 -4.85
N ASN A 255 -23.12 9.27 -4.50
CA ASN A 255 -24.19 9.03 -5.45
C ASN A 255 -25.32 10.05 -5.28
N ARG A 256 -25.37 11.05 -6.15
CA ARG A 256 -26.44 12.08 -6.14
C ARG A 256 -27.79 11.53 -6.59
N ALA A 257 -27.83 10.43 -7.36
CA ALA A 257 -29.08 9.77 -7.70
C ALA A 257 -29.76 9.18 -6.45
N CYS A 258 -28.97 8.75 -5.48
CA CYS A 258 -29.46 8.21 -4.21
C CYS A 258 -30.16 9.27 -3.35
N THR A 259 -29.59 10.46 -3.29
CA THR A 259 -30.08 11.57 -2.45
C THR A 259 -31.08 12.47 -3.19
N GLY A 260 -31.34 12.21 -4.48
CA GLY A 260 -32.21 13.02 -5.33
C GLY A 260 -31.63 14.40 -5.66
N GLN A 261 -30.32 14.59 -5.51
CA GLN A 261 -29.66 15.87 -5.81
C GLN A 261 -29.41 16.03 -7.31
N VAL A 262 -29.65 17.24 -7.81
CA VAL A 262 -29.26 17.66 -9.16
C VAL A 262 -28.44 18.94 -9.03
N LEU A 263 -27.12 18.82 -9.16
CA LEU A 263 -26.16 19.90 -9.00
C LEU A 263 -25.19 19.94 -10.20
N GLY A 264 -24.55 21.08 -10.43
CA GLY A 264 -23.50 21.21 -11.45
C GLY A 264 -23.96 20.81 -12.85
N SER A 265 -23.24 19.89 -13.50
CA SER A 265 -23.53 19.35 -14.83
C SER A 265 -24.81 18.51 -14.92
N GLY A 266 -25.57 18.38 -13.84
CA GLY A 266 -26.85 17.66 -13.82
C GLY A 266 -26.65 16.15 -13.97
N LEU A 267 -27.57 15.49 -14.67
CA LEU A 267 -27.62 14.02 -14.77
C LEU A 267 -26.47 13.39 -15.58
N THR A 268 -25.64 14.20 -16.24
CA THR A 268 -24.43 13.73 -16.93
C THR A 268 -23.20 13.69 -16.03
N SER A 269 -23.30 14.23 -14.81
CA SER A 269 -22.25 14.11 -13.80
C SER A 269 -22.01 12.63 -13.45
N PRO A 270 -20.77 12.18 -13.25
CA PRO A 270 -20.50 10.82 -12.76
C PRO A 270 -21.14 10.51 -11.39
N HIS A 271 -21.55 11.52 -10.63
CA HIS A 271 -22.37 11.32 -9.42
C HIS A 271 -23.79 10.81 -9.71
N SER A 272 -24.32 10.98 -10.93
CA SER A 272 -25.70 10.65 -11.32
C SER A 272 -25.81 9.80 -12.60
N ALA A 273 -24.80 9.84 -13.47
CA ALA A 273 -24.76 9.08 -14.71
C ALA A 273 -24.78 7.58 -14.42
N ASN A 274 -25.48 6.80 -15.24
CA ASN A 274 -25.56 5.34 -15.15
C ASN A 274 -26.01 4.81 -13.76
N GLY A 275 -26.91 5.50 -13.07
CA GLY A 275 -27.37 5.13 -11.72
C GLY A 275 -26.52 5.72 -10.59
N GLY A 276 -25.47 6.48 -10.93
CA GLY A 276 -24.64 7.26 -10.02
C GLY A 276 -23.59 6.44 -9.25
N GLY A 277 -22.82 7.11 -8.41
CA GLY A 277 -21.79 6.47 -7.59
C GLY A 277 -20.45 6.25 -8.30
N HIS A 278 -20.20 6.95 -9.41
CA HIS A 278 -18.92 6.92 -10.16
C HIS A 278 -18.01 8.12 -9.85
N ALA A 279 -18.33 8.92 -8.83
CA ALA A 279 -17.48 9.99 -8.33
C ALA A 279 -17.57 10.16 -6.82
N VAL A 280 -16.59 10.86 -6.27
CA VAL A 280 -16.56 11.31 -4.87
C VAL A 280 -16.01 12.73 -4.80
N ASP A 281 -16.69 13.57 -4.00
CA ASP A 281 -16.24 14.92 -3.66
C ASP A 281 -15.71 14.92 -2.22
N PHE A 282 -14.43 15.22 -2.04
CA PHE A 282 -13.80 15.37 -0.73
C PHE A 282 -13.76 16.84 -0.33
N TYR A 283 -14.40 17.23 0.79
CA TYR A 283 -14.37 18.63 1.27
C TYR A 283 -13.26 18.91 2.28
N SER A 284 -12.63 17.87 2.86
CA SER A 284 -11.52 18.04 3.80
C SER A 284 -10.62 16.81 3.92
N PHE A 285 -9.37 17.04 4.31
CA PHE A 285 -8.39 16.02 4.68
C PHE A 285 -7.71 16.43 5.99
N ASP A 286 -7.54 15.50 6.94
CA ASP A 286 -7.03 15.77 8.29
C ASP A 286 -7.79 16.89 9.01
N ARG A 287 -9.12 16.94 8.78
CA ARG A 287 -10.05 17.99 9.25
C ARG A 287 -9.76 19.39 8.73
N ILE A 288 -8.88 19.51 7.74
CA ILE A 288 -8.56 20.77 7.07
C ILE A 288 -9.36 20.84 5.77
N PRO A 289 -10.19 21.89 5.56
CA PRO A 289 -10.90 22.08 4.30
C PRO A 289 -9.95 22.13 3.11
N THR A 290 -10.38 21.53 2.00
CA THR A 290 -9.57 21.44 0.78
C THR A 290 -10.11 22.37 -0.32
N THR A 291 -9.22 22.89 -1.15
CA THR A 291 -9.56 23.71 -2.33
C THR A 291 -9.31 22.97 -3.64
N GLY A 292 -8.72 21.78 -3.55
CA GLY A 292 -8.17 21.05 -4.68
C GLY A 292 -6.80 21.52 -5.17
N ALA A 293 -6.22 22.52 -4.49
CA ALA A 293 -4.87 23.03 -4.75
C ALA A 293 -3.98 23.06 -3.50
N ASP A 294 -4.51 22.76 -2.32
CA ASP A 294 -3.75 22.66 -1.07
C ASP A 294 -2.85 21.40 -1.03
N PRO A 295 -1.82 21.38 -0.15
CA PRO A 295 -0.88 20.26 -0.08
C PRO A 295 -1.52 18.87 0.09
N ASN A 296 -2.63 18.78 0.84
CA ASN A 296 -3.31 17.49 1.04
C ASN A 296 -4.04 17.05 -0.23
N ALA A 297 -4.68 17.97 -0.96
CA ALA A 297 -5.23 17.66 -2.28
C ALA A 297 -4.15 17.15 -3.24
N LEU A 298 -3.00 17.84 -3.32
CA LEU A 298 -1.91 17.43 -4.21
C LEU A 298 -1.37 16.04 -3.85
N LYS A 299 -1.25 15.75 -2.55
CA LYS A 299 -0.85 14.43 -2.03
C LYS A 299 -1.80 13.33 -2.47
N LEU A 300 -3.11 13.53 -2.34
CA LEU A 300 -4.11 12.55 -2.80
C LEU A 300 -4.04 12.35 -4.31
N LEU A 301 -3.96 13.43 -5.09
CA LEU A 301 -3.93 13.36 -6.55
C LEU A 301 -2.70 12.61 -7.07
N LYS A 302 -1.53 12.82 -6.46
CA LYS A 302 -0.32 12.06 -6.77
C LYS A 302 -0.47 10.57 -6.43
N ALA A 303 -1.12 10.25 -5.30
CA ALA A 303 -1.38 8.86 -4.91
C ALA A 303 -2.35 8.14 -5.86
N LEU A 304 -3.35 8.84 -6.38
CA LEU A 304 -4.36 8.29 -7.29
C LEU A 304 -3.87 8.18 -8.74
N SER A 305 -3.10 9.15 -9.23
CA SER A 305 -2.63 9.21 -10.63
C SER A 305 -2.10 7.86 -11.19
N PRO A 306 -1.22 7.11 -10.51
CA PRO A 306 -0.72 5.85 -11.09
C PRO A 306 -1.75 4.71 -11.12
N VAL A 307 -2.81 4.77 -10.28
CA VAL A 307 -3.75 3.65 -10.10
C VAL A 307 -5.09 3.85 -10.80
N MET A 308 -5.44 5.07 -11.19
CA MET A 308 -6.74 5.33 -11.82
C MET A 308 -6.81 4.73 -13.25
N PRO A 309 -7.94 4.12 -13.62
CA PRO A 309 -8.14 3.57 -14.97
C PRO A 309 -8.25 4.70 -16.00
N GLU A 310 -8.07 4.36 -17.28
CA GLU A 310 -8.29 5.30 -18.38
C GLU A 310 -9.73 5.84 -18.36
N GLY A 311 -9.93 7.09 -18.82
CA GLY A 311 -11.23 7.77 -18.77
C GLY A 311 -11.57 8.39 -17.40
N SER A 312 -10.78 8.11 -16.35
CA SER A 312 -10.94 8.77 -15.04
C SER A 312 -10.65 10.27 -15.11
N GLY A 313 -11.22 11.02 -14.18
CA GLY A 313 -11.11 12.47 -14.14
C GLY A 313 -10.99 13.07 -12.74
N THR A 314 -10.46 14.29 -12.67
CA THR A 314 -10.41 15.09 -11.44
C THR A 314 -10.70 16.57 -11.70
N GLY A 315 -11.43 17.19 -10.78
CA GLY A 315 -11.79 18.61 -10.83
C GLY A 315 -10.68 19.55 -10.37
N GLN A 316 -11.07 20.81 -10.16
CA GLN A 316 -10.26 21.89 -9.56
C GLN A 316 -8.97 22.24 -10.33
N SER A 317 -8.91 21.96 -11.64
CA SER A 317 -7.73 22.26 -12.45
C SER A 317 -7.38 23.76 -12.47
N GLN A 318 -8.38 24.63 -12.48
CA GLN A 318 -8.17 26.07 -12.40
C GLN A 318 -7.69 26.52 -11.03
N CYS A 319 -8.15 25.87 -9.95
CA CYS A 319 -7.73 26.22 -8.59
C CYS A 319 -6.21 25.96 -8.44
N ARG A 320 -5.73 24.83 -9.00
CA ARG A 320 -4.30 24.50 -9.05
C ARG A 320 -3.50 25.48 -9.91
N ALA A 321 -4.03 25.86 -11.07
CA ALA A 321 -3.38 26.83 -11.94
C ALA A 321 -3.28 28.21 -11.28
N ASP A 322 -4.35 28.71 -10.68
CA ASP A 322 -4.42 30.02 -10.01
C ASP A 322 -3.50 30.08 -8.78
N ALA A 323 -3.34 28.94 -8.08
CA ALA A 323 -2.42 28.80 -6.96
C ALA A 323 -0.94 28.55 -7.37
N GLY A 324 -0.65 28.46 -8.68
CA GLY A 324 0.71 28.23 -9.18
C GLY A 324 1.27 26.82 -8.93
N VAL A 325 0.39 25.82 -8.74
CA VAL A 325 0.75 24.41 -8.45
C VAL A 325 0.12 23.44 -9.46
N PRO A 326 0.38 23.58 -10.77
CA PRO A 326 -0.13 22.64 -11.76
C PRO A 326 0.42 21.23 -11.50
N LEU A 327 -0.40 20.21 -11.80
CA LEU A 327 0.00 18.81 -11.70
C LEU A 327 -0.12 18.14 -13.07
N ASP A 328 0.85 17.30 -13.40
CA ASP A 328 0.73 16.32 -14.48
C ASP A 328 0.14 15.03 -13.89
N LEU A 329 -1.03 14.63 -14.39
CA LEU A 329 -1.83 13.51 -13.87
C LEU A 329 -2.27 12.65 -15.04
N SER A 330 -2.39 11.33 -14.82
CA SER A 330 -2.97 10.40 -15.81
C SER A 330 -4.46 10.63 -16.05
N MET A 331 -5.14 11.26 -15.09
CA MET A 331 -6.57 11.57 -15.13
C MET A 331 -6.85 12.83 -15.94
N THR A 332 -8.01 12.86 -16.60
CA THR A 332 -8.50 14.08 -17.26
C THR A 332 -8.77 15.16 -16.22
N GLN A 333 -8.20 16.35 -16.41
CA GLN A 333 -8.36 17.46 -15.47
C GLN A 333 -9.38 18.49 -15.99
N PHE A 334 -10.33 18.89 -15.14
CA PHE A 334 -11.36 19.86 -15.52
C PHE A 334 -11.64 20.89 -14.43
N ARG A 335 -12.39 21.94 -14.79
CA ARG A 335 -12.72 23.04 -13.89
C ARG A 335 -13.87 22.67 -12.98
N ASP A 336 -13.74 22.98 -11.70
CA ASP A 336 -14.79 22.75 -10.68
C ASP A 336 -14.56 23.64 -9.43
N TYR A 337 -15.55 23.87 -8.59
CA TYR A 337 -15.49 24.82 -7.47
C TYR A 337 -14.32 24.52 -6.51
N CYS A 338 -13.59 25.56 -6.10
CA CYS A 338 -12.38 25.45 -5.26
C CYS A 338 -12.70 25.26 -3.76
N ASN A 339 -13.63 24.36 -3.44
CA ASN A 339 -14.08 24.04 -2.09
C ASN A 339 -14.09 22.52 -1.79
N HIS A 340 -13.64 21.70 -2.73
CA HIS A 340 -13.53 20.26 -2.61
C HIS A 340 -12.47 19.71 -3.59
N VAL A 341 -12.20 18.41 -3.54
CA VAL A 341 -11.50 17.65 -4.60
C VAL A 341 -12.49 16.67 -5.20
N HIS A 342 -12.80 16.86 -6.48
CA HIS A 342 -13.60 15.92 -7.26
C HIS A 342 -12.72 14.83 -7.86
N ILE A 343 -13.09 13.56 -7.67
CA ILE A 343 -12.48 12.39 -8.31
C ILE A 343 -13.58 11.54 -8.95
N ALA A 344 -13.41 11.15 -10.20
CA ALA A 344 -14.34 10.31 -10.93
C ALA A 344 -13.65 9.19 -11.70
N VAL A 345 -14.37 8.08 -11.87
CA VAL A 345 -14.08 7.04 -12.86
C VAL A 345 -15.06 7.15 -14.02
N ASP A 346 -14.72 6.59 -15.18
CA ASP A 346 -15.64 6.55 -16.32
C ASP A 346 -16.88 5.70 -15.98
N PRO A 347 -18.10 6.28 -15.98
CA PRO A 347 -19.36 5.57 -15.71
C PRO A 347 -19.67 4.43 -16.69
N TYR A 348 -19.02 4.42 -17.86
CA TYR A 348 -19.26 3.46 -18.94
C TYR A 348 -18.15 2.43 -19.11
N SER A 349 -17.05 2.55 -18.36
CA SER A 349 -15.96 1.56 -18.33
C SER A 349 -16.05 0.72 -17.07
N THR A 350 -15.72 -0.56 -17.18
CA THR A 350 -15.55 -1.48 -16.04
C THR A 350 -14.08 -1.74 -15.72
N ASP A 351 -13.15 -1.03 -16.36
CA ASP A 351 -11.72 -1.22 -16.13
C ASP A 351 -11.39 -0.95 -14.66
N PRO A 352 -10.73 -1.90 -13.96
CA PRO A 352 -10.43 -1.77 -12.55
C PRO A 352 -9.35 -0.71 -12.33
N LEU A 353 -9.23 -0.21 -11.10
CA LEU A 353 -8.01 0.51 -10.72
C LEU A 353 -6.81 -0.43 -10.90
N LYS A 354 -5.67 0.14 -11.28
CA LYS A 354 -4.38 -0.53 -11.46
C LYS A 354 -3.73 -0.79 -10.09
N LEU A 355 -4.44 -1.51 -9.22
CA LEU A 355 -4.03 -1.88 -7.87
C LEU A 355 -3.11 -3.11 -7.84
N GLY A 356 -2.83 -3.66 -9.02
CA GLY A 356 -2.03 -4.83 -9.34
C GLY A 356 -2.39 -6.08 -8.53
N THR A 357 -3.03 -7.01 -9.24
CA THR A 357 -3.41 -8.36 -8.81
C THR A 357 -2.21 -9.29 -8.72
#